data_AF-A0A538A0D7-F1
#
_entry.id   AF-A0A538A0D7-F1
#
_cell.length_a   1.000
_cell.length_b   1.000
_cell.length_c   1.000
_cell.angle_alpha   90.00
_cell.angle_beta   90.00
_cell.angle_gamma   90.00
#
_symmetry.space_group_name_H-M   'P 1'
#
loop_
_entity.id
_entity.type
_entity.pdbx_description
1 polymer ?
#
loop_
_entity_poly.entity_id
_entity_poly.type
_entity_poly.pdbx_seq_one_letter_code
_entity_poly.pdbx_strand_id
1 'polypeptide(L)'
;MNARDALAFVEREGIVLQSARGRVPNLAEFVAGERIRGSWWGHAKGHEIFHAVTHVVDSGEVLVCPLVDGKVTFVHRRLWPALVRLAVRLGPEGLA
;
A
#
# COMPACT_ATOMS: atom_id res chain seq x y z
N MET A 1 -14.27 -1.01 9.43
CA MET A 1 -13.42 0.17 9.09
C MET A 1 -14.00 0.78 7.82
N ASN A 2 -14.08 2.11 7.69
CA ASN A 2 -14.62 2.72 6.47
C ASN A 2 -13.49 3.00 5.45
N ALA A 3 -13.85 3.25 4.20
CA ALA A 3 -12.88 3.46 3.12
C ALA A 3 -11.99 4.71 3.31
N ARG A 4 -12.51 5.77 3.96
CA ARG A 4 -11.72 6.97 4.27
C ARG A 4 -10.61 6.69 5.27
N ASP A 5 -10.84 5.76 6.20
CA ASP A 5 -9.82 5.35 7.17
C ASP A 5 -8.62 4.68 6.48
N ALA A 6 -8.85 3.97 5.36
CA ALA A 6 -7.80 3.33 4.57
C ALA A 6 -6.90 4.35 3.86
N LEU A 7 -7.47 5.38 3.25
CA LEU A 7 -6.68 6.43 2.60
C LEU A 7 -5.91 7.28 3.62
N ALA A 8 -6.55 7.66 4.72
CA ALA A 8 -5.90 8.38 5.82
C ALA A 8 -4.74 7.59 6.44
N PHE A 9 -4.86 6.26 6.51
CA PHE A 9 -3.77 5.38 6.90
C PHE A 9 -2.60 5.47 5.93
N VAL A 10 -2.84 5.37 4.62
CA VAL A 10 -1.78 5.48 3.60
C VAL A 10 -1.14 6.86 3.59
N GLU A 11 -1.92 7.94 3.77
CA GLU A 11 -1.39 9.30 3.88
C GLU A 11 -0.41 9.44 5.04
N ARG A 12 -0.81 8.96 6.23
CA ARG A 12 0.00 9.02 7.44
C ARG A 12 1.30 8.25 7.29
N GLU A 13 1.22 6.98 6.91
CA GLU A 13 2.39 6.10 6.79
C GLU A 13 3.27 6.45 5.57
N GLY A 14 2.67 6.98 4.51
CA GLY A 14 3.33 7.43 3.28
C GLY A 14 3.74 6.30 2.34
N ILE A 15 4.33 5.21 2.85
CA ILE A 15 4.70 4.00 2.10
C ILE A 15 4.08 2.79 2.78
N VAL A 16 3.21 2.07 2.06
CA VAL A 16 2.41 0.96 2.61
C VAL A 16 2.35 -0.20 1.63
N LEU A 17 2.59 -1.42 2.09
CA LEU A 17 2.33 -2.63 1.29
C LEU A 17 0.83 -2.84 1.12
N GLN A 18 0.39 -3.23 -0.09
CA GLN A 18 -1.02 -3.57 -0.30
C GLN A 18 -1.44 -4.76 0.57
N SER A 19 -0.67 -5.85 0.54
CA SER A 19 -0.98 -7.09 1.28
C SER A 19 0.23 -7.97 1.60
N ALA A 20 1.44 -7.62 1.17
CA ALA A 20 2.65 -8.39 1.43
C ALA A 20 3.23 -8.14 2.83
N ARG A 21 4.08 -9.05 3.31
CA ARG A 21 4.84 -8.87 4.55
C ARG A 21 6.15 -8.16 4.25
N GLY A 22 6.53 -7.24 5.13
CA GLY A 22 7.77 -6.50 4.99
C GLY A 22 8.02 -5.56 6.17
N ARG A 23 8.98 -4.66 5.98
CA ARG A 23 9.45 -3.71 7.01
C ARG A 23 8.59 -2.45 7.11
N VAL A 24 7.62 -2.29 6.22
CA VAL A 24 6.68 -1.17 6.18
C VAL A 24 5.26 -1.67 6.50
N PRO A 25 4.34 -0.78 6.91
CA PRO A 25 2.96 -1.16 7.21
C PRO A 25 2.23 -1.81 6.03
N ASN A 26 1.14 -2.51 6.32
CA ASN A 26 0.36 -3.28 5.34
C ASN A 26 -1.13 -2.90 5.41
N LEU A 27 -1.72 -2.52 4.28
CA LEU A 27 -3.12 -2.08 4.23
C LEU A 27 -4.12 -3.22 4.53
N ALA A 28 -3.91 -4.41 3.94
CA ALA A 28 -4.79 -5.55 4.17
C ALA A 28 -4.81 -5.97 5.66
N GLU A 29 -3.66 -5.99 6.33
CA GLU A 29 -3.57 -6.28 7.77
C GLU A 29 -4.16 -5.15 8.62
N PHE A 30 -3.96 -3.89 8.22
CA PHE A 30 -4.61 -2.75 8.87
C PHE A 30 -6.14 -2.88 8.83
N VAL A 31 -6.72 -3.17 7.66
CA VAL A 31 -8.16 -3.39 7.47
C VAL A 31 -8.65 -4.62 8.23
N ALA A 32 -7.89 -5.71 8.20
CA ALA A 32 -8.19 -6.91 8.96
C ALA A 32 -8.21 -6.63 10.47
N GLY A 33 -7.37 -5.72 10.95
CA GLY A 33 -7.10 -5.48 12.37
C GLY A 33 -6.20 -6.53 12.99
N GLU A 34 -5.65 -7.43 12.17
CA GLU A 34 -4.83 -8.55 12.59
C GLU A 34 -3.88 -8.96 11.46
N ARG A 35 -2.91 -9.82 11.81
CA ARG A 35 -2.02 -10.40 10.80
C ARG A 35 -2.75 -11.44 9.97
N ILE A 36 -2.61 -11.35 8.65
CA ILE A 36 -3.22 -12.31 7.73
C ILE A 36 -2.27 -13.50 7.53
N ARG A 37 -2.77 -14.72 7.71
CA ARG A 37 -2.07 -15.96 7.36
C ARG A 37 -2.57 -16.45 6.00
N GLY A 38 -1.67 -16.54 5.01
CA GLY A 38 -2.04 -16.93 3.64
C GLY A 38 -2.59 -15.78 2.81
N SER A 39 -3.45 -16.09 1.84
CA SER A 39 -4.03 -15.08 0.94
C SER A 39 -5.16 -14.31 1.63
N TRP A 40 -5.13 -12.99 1.53
CA TRP A 40 -6.21 -12.13 2.04
C TRP A 40 -7.53 -12.35 1.30
N TRP A 41 -7.50 -12.89 0.08
CA TRP A 41 -8.70 -13.17 -0.72
C TRP A 41 -9.63 -14.18 -0.04
N GLY A 42 -9.07 -15.11 0.75
CA GLY A 42 -9.83 -16.09 1.54
C GLY A 42 -10.10 -15.65 2.98
N HIS A 43 -9.71 -14.42 3.37
CA HIS A 43 -9.91 -13.92 4.72
C HIS A 43 -11.39 -13.58 4.96
N ALA A 44 -11.86 -13.70 6.21
CA ALA A 44 -13.25 -13.34 6.57
C ALA A 44 -13.60 -11.88 6.20
N LYS A 45 -12.60 -11.00 6.23
CA LYS A 45 -12.70 -9.58 5.82
C LYS A 45 -12.25 -9.31 4.38
N GLY A 46 -12.14 -10.33 3.52
CA GLY A 46 -11.64 -10.18 2.15
C GLY A 46 -12.40 -9.12 1.37
N HIS A 47 -13.73 -9.05 1.51
CA HIS A 47 -14.53 -8.02 0.85
C HIS A 47 -14.20 -6.60 1.34
N GLU A 48 -14.03 -6.40 2.66
CA GLU A 48 -13.64 -5.11 3.24
C GLU A 48 -12.24 -4.69 2.75
N ILE A 49 -11.30 -5.63 2.67
CA ILE A 49 -9.95 -5.39 2.16
C ILE A 49 -10.00 -4.98 0.69
N PHE A 50 -10.78 -5.68 -0.12
CA PHE A 50 -10.96 -5.34 -1.53
C PHE A 50 -11.51 -3.92 -1.70
N HIS A 51 -12.58 -3.57 -0.98
CA HIS A 51 -13.15 -2.21 -1.04
C HIS A 51 -12.17 -1.14 -0.60
N ALA A 52 -11.40 -1.39 0.47
CA ALA A 52 -10.39 -0.46 0.95
C ALA A 52 -9.27 -0.25 -0.09
N VAL A 53 -8.78 -1.34 -0.70
CA VAL A 53 -7.79 -1.29 -1.77
C VAL A 53 -8.33 -0.49 -2.95
N THR A 54 -9.51 -0.83 -3.46
CA THR A 54 -10.12 -0.16 -4.61
C THR A 54 -10.31 1.33 -4.34
N HIS A 55 -10.83 1.70 -3.17
CA HIS A 55 -10.98 3.10 -2.80
C HIS A 55 -9.65 3.87 -2.74
N VAL A 56 -8.60 3.25 -2.19
CA VAL A 56 -7.27 3.84 -2.14
C VAL A 56 -6.72 4.06 -3.55
N VAL A 57 -6.85 3.07 -4.44
CA VAL A 57 -6.40 3.17 -5.85
C VAL A 57 -7.18 4.25 -6.60
N ASP A 58 -8.50 4.26 -6.47
CA ASP A 58 -9.39 5.17 -7.19
C ASP A 58 -9.33 6.63 -6.69
N SER A 59 -8.71 6.87 -5.52
CA SER A 59 -8.54 8.22 -4.96
C SER A 59 -7.68 9.14 -5.85
N GLY A 60 -6.78 8.56 -6.65
CA GLY A 60 -5.76 9.32 -7.38
C GLY A 60 -4.65 9.93 -6.50
N GLU A 61 -4.63 9.60 -5.20
CA GLU A 61 -3.64 10.14 -4.24
C GLU A 61 -2.46 9.20 -3.97
N VAL A 62 -2.45 8.03 -4.60
CA VAL A 62 -1.41 7.01 -4.42
C VAL A 62 -0.83 6.55 -5.74
N LEU A 63 0.48 6.34 -5.76
CA LEU A 63 1.13 5.56 -6.81
C LEU A 63 1.09 4.10 -6.38
N VAL A 64 0.73 3.21 -7.30
CA VAL A 64 0.76 1.76 -7.10
C VAL A 64 1.89 1.18 -7.93
N CYS A 65 2.93 0.66 -7.28
CA CYS A 65 4.06 0.03 -7.96
C CYS A 65 4.70 -1.04 -7.09
N PRO A 66 5.40 -2.03 -7.68
CA PRO A 66 6.45 -2.75 -6.96
C PRO A 66 7.45 -1.73 -6.42
N LEU A 67 7.89 -1.87 -5.16
CA LEU A 67 8.92 -0.98 -4.59
C LEU A 67 9.65 -1.63 -3.41
N VAL A 68 8.94 -1.88 -2.31
CA VAL A 68 9.57 -2.47 -1.11
C VAL A 68 9.70 -3.96 -1.30
N ASP A 69 10.94 -4.47 -1.40
CA ASP A 69 11.27 -5.87 -1.66
C ASP A 69 10.54 -6.44 -2.91
N GLY A 70 10.33 -5.57 -3.91
CA GLY A 70 9.57 -5.84 -5.14
C GLY A 70 8.10 -6.20 -4.95
N LYS A 71 7.50 -5.78 -3.83
CA LYS A 71 6.09 -6.01 -3.52
C LYS A 71 5.23 -4.81 -3.91
N VAL A 72 3.97 -5.09 -4.26
CA VAL A 72 2.99 -4.04 -4.55
C VAL A 72 2.85 -3.12 -3.35
N THR A 73 3.25 -1.88 -3.56
CA THR A 73 3.39 -0.83 -2.56
C THR A 73 2.60 0.39 -3.01
N PHE A 74 1.88 0.99 -2.07
CA PHE A 74 1.25 2.28 -2.19
C PHE A 74 2.19 3.36 -1.69
N VAL A 75 2.42 4.37 -2.53
CA VAL A 75 3.18 5.56 -2.17
C VAL A 75 2.25 6.77 -2.25
N HIS A 76 1.97 7.38 -1.10
CA HIS A 76 1.13 8.57 -1.04
C HIS A 76 1.76 9.76 -1.77
N ARG A 77 0.93 10.60 -2.40
CA ARG A 77 1.36 11.74 -3.23
C ARG A 77 2.31 12.72 -2.57
N ARG A 78 2.25 12.85 -1.24
CA ARG A 78 3.20 13.69 -0.47
C ARG A 78 4.66 13.24 -0.66
N LEU A 79 4.89 11.99 -1.02
CA LEU A 79 6.22 11.41 -1.23
C LEU A 79 6.63 11.33 -2.70
N TRP A 80 5.74 11.57 -3.67
CA TRP A 80 6.10 11.46 -5.09
C TRP A 80 7.29 12.33 -5.50
N PRO A 81 7.40 13.61 -5.08
CA PRO A 81 8.57 14.40 -5.44
C PRO A 81 9.89 13.82 -4.90
N ALA A 82 9.85 13.21 -3.70
CA ALA A 82 11.02 12.56 -3.13
C ALA A 82 11.35 11.26 -3.88
N LEU A 83 10.33 10.46 -4.20
CA LEU A 83 10.48 9.22 -4.97
C LEU A 83 11.08 9.49 -6.35
N VAL A 84 10.58 10.50 -7.08
CA VAL A 84 11.10 10.88 -8.41
C VAL A 84 12.57 11.31 -8.33
N ARG A 85 12.97 12.06 -7.29
CA ARG A 85 14.39 12.42 -7.10
C ARG A 85 15.27 11.22 -6.80
N LEU A 86 14.76 10.25 -6.03
CA LEU A 86 15.49 9.03 -5.70
C LEU A 86 15.54 8.06 -6.89
N ALA A 87 14.51 8.01 -7.72
CA ALA A 87 14.44 7.18 -8.91
C ALA A 87 15.65 7.37 -9.84
N VAL A 88 16.11 8.62 -10.02
CA VAL A 88 17.31 8.95 -10.80
C VAL A 88 18.57 8.29 -10.24
N ARG A 89 18.65 8.08 -8.93
CA ARG A 89 19.79 7.46 -8.25
C ARG A 89 19.68 5.95 -8.14
N LEU A 90 18.47 5.45 -7.93
CA LEU A 90 18.18 4.02 -7.76
C LEU A 90 18.22 3.27 -9.09
N GLY A 91 17.96 3.97 -10.20
CA GLY A 91 17.76 3.33 -11.51
C GLY A 91 16.50 2.47 -11.55
N PRO A 92 16.18 1.86 -12.71
CA PRO A 92 14.98 1.05 -12.87
C PRO A 92 14.94 -0.16 -11.92
N GLU A 93 16.09 -0.77 -11.63
CA GLU A 93 16.18 -1.97 -10.80
C GLU A 93 16.05 -1.69 -9.30
N GLY A 94 16.33 -0.47 -8.86
CA GLY A 94 16.16 -0.08 -7.44
C GLY A 94 14.74 0.39 -7.10
N LEU A 95 13.83 0.44 -8.08
CA LEU A 95 12.44 0.87 -7.91
C LEU A 95 11.44 -0.29 -7.97
N ALA A 96 11.86 -1.51 -8.32
CA ALA A 96 10.96 -2.62 -8.63
C ALA A 96 11.38 -3.95 -7.99
#